data_AF-A0A7S0DS02-F1
#
_entry.id   AF-A0A7S0DS02-F1
#
_cell.length_a   1.000
_cell.length_b   1.000
_cell.length_c   1.000
_cell.angle_alpha   90.00
_cell.angle_beta   90.00
_cell.angle_gamma   90.00
#
_symmetry.space_group_name_H-M   'P 1'
#
loop_
_entity.id
_entity.type
_entity.pdbx_description
1 polymer ?
#
loop_
_entity_poly.entity_id
_entity_poly.type
_entity_poly.pdbx_seq_one_letter_code
_entity_poly.pdbx_strand_id
1 'polypeptide(L)'
;MAESLQKQLSGFPKGMEAVANEEGEVYISYQKVYLPGQTMVCVFVTNASKRTFSNGYTAAVQTQNGLFLRCDANPKADLKEKQNLDRQLLSAPSLAEKKTSTIMIGIFCNHPHSIGNNSIQVRIQPTAGVPVNLTLPVDIKDLIRPTKMSVQQYGGMWKRLPKEIKETLRNASVGDISAFNGIASACNMALVKIIGKECILAAKLVTGSKNNVLCLVHAKVRSGSEMVFMARSSHAAFSAAVLGLVRDACSA
;
A
#
# COMPACT_ATOMS: atom_id res chain seq x y z
N MET A 1 -16.76 -0.45 -13.77
CA MET A 1 -15.49 -1.16 -13.99
C MET A 1 -15.75 -2.26 -15.02
N ALA A 2 -14.87 -2.52 -15.99
CA ALA A 2 -15.09 -3.61 -16.95
C ALA A 2 -15.12 -4.93 -16.18
N GLU A 3 -16.12 -5.78 -16.44
CA GLU A 3 -16.35 -7.03 -15.69
C GLU A 3 -15.09 -7.92 -15.65
N SER A 4 -14.26 -7.88 -16.69
CA SER A 4 -12.99 -8.59 -16.77
C SER A 4 -11.98 -8.15 -15.70
N LEU A 5 -11.86 -6.84 -15.45
CA LEU A 5 -10.94 -6.30 -14.46
C LEU A 5 -11.47 -6.52 -13.03
N GLN A 6 -12.77 -6.36 -12.79
CA GLN A 6 -13.36 -6.71 -11.49
C GLN A 6 -13.10 -8.17 -11.15
N LYS A 7 -13.30 -9.07 -12.12
CA LYS A 7 -13.05 -10.51 -11.96
C LYS A 7 -11.57 -10.82 -11.75
N GLN A 8 -10.66 -10.10 -12.39
CA GLN A 8 -9.23 -10.26 -12.17
C GLN A 8 -8.79 -9.79 -10.78
N LEU A 9 -9.43 -8.75 -10.24
CA LEU A 9 -9.04 -8.15 -8.96
C LEU A 9 -9.82 -8.67 -7.76
N SER A 10 -10.93 -9.39 -7.96
CA SER A 10 -11.80 -9.89 -6.90
C SER A 10 -11.11 -10.91 -5.99
N GLY A 11 -10.09 -11.61 -6.48
CA GLY A 11 -9.36 -12.62 -5.72
C GLY A 11 -8.23 -12.08 -4.82
N PHE A 12 -7.95 -10.77 -4.85
CA PHE A 12 -6.85 -10.19 -4.09
C PHE A 12 -7.33 -9.44 -2.85
N PRO A 13 -6.52 -9.40 -1.78
CA PRO A 13 -6.82 -8.60 -0.60
C PRO A 13 -6.99 -7.12 -0.95
N LYS A 14 -7.99 -6.47 -0.36
CA LYS A 14 -8.35 -5.08 -0.61
C LYS A 14 -8.17 -4.24 0.65
N GLY A 15 -7.69 -3.02 0.48
CA GLY A 15 -7.75 -2.00 1.52
C GLY A 15 -9.15 -1.40 1.63
N MET A 16 -9.33 -0.54 2.63
CA MET A 16 -10.55 0.23 2.78
C MET A 16 -10.77 1.11 1.54
N GLU A 17 -12.01 1.15 1.06
CA GLU A 17 -12.42 2.16 0.08
C GLU A 17 -12.57 3.50 0.80
N ALA A 18 -12.03 4.56 0.19
CA ALA A 18 -12.09 5.90 0.76
C ALA A 18 -12.52 6.89 -0.31
N VAL A 19 -13.28 7.89 0.12
CA VAL A 19 -13.66 8.99 -0.74
C VAL A 19 -12.59 10.09 -0.66
N ALA A 20 -12.11 10.51 -1.82
CA ALA A 20 -11.06 11.52 -1.95
C ALA A 20 -11.61 12.88 -2.36
N ASN A 21 -12.75 12.92 -3.06
CA ASN A 21 -13.45 14.15 -3.39
C ASN A 21 -14.95 13.89 -3.58
N GLU A 22 -15.80 14.65 -2.90
CA GLU A 22 -17.27 14.56 -3.03
C GLU A 22 -17.89 15.81 -3.66
N GLU A 23 -17.11 16.87 -3.81
CA GLU A 23 -17.60 18.18 -4.21
C GLU A 23 -17.42 18.46 -5.71
N GLY A 24 -18.34 19.25 -6.26
CA GLY A 24 -18.25 19.75 -7.63
C GLY A 24 -18.68 18.74 -8.69
N GLU A 25 -18.03 18.82 -9.86
CA GLU A 25 -18.44 18.08 -11.06
C GLU A 25 -17.82 16.69 -11.17
N VAL A 26 -16.88 16.35 -10.27
CA VAL A 26 -16.15 15.09 -10.28
C VAL A 26 -16.18 14.48 -8.90
N TYR A 27 -16.81 13.33 -8.75
CA TYR A 27 -16.70 12.51 -7.54
C TYR A 27 -15.51 11.56 -7.70
N ILE A 28 -14.65 11.48 -6.68
CA ILE A 28 -13.47 10.64 -6.68
C ILE A 28 -13.45 9.77 -5.43
N SER A 29 -13.45 8.45 -5.62
CA SER A 29 -13.12 7.47 -4.58
C SER A 29 -11.91 6.64 -5.00
N TYR A 30 -11.28 5.94 -4.06
CA TYR A 30 -10.20 5.02 -4.37
C TYR A 30 -10.21 3.79 -3.47
N GLN A 31 -9.66 2.70 -4.01
CA GLN A 31 -9.44 1.46 -3.27
C GLN A 31 -8.05 0.90 -3.59
N LYS A 32 -7.35 0.43 -2.55
CA LYS A 32 -6.07 -0.26 -2.69
C LYS A 32 -6.30 -1.76 -2.87
N VAL A 33 -5.54 -2.39 -3.76
CA VAL A 33 -5.55 -3.83 -4.02
C VAL A 33 -4.12 -4.36 -3.90
N TYR A 34 -3.91 -5.34 -3.02
CA TYR A 34 -2.58 -5.84 -2.68
C TYR A 34 -2.21 -7.04 -3.55
N LEU A 35 -1.61 -6.75 -4.72
CA LEU A 35 -1.10 -7.78 -5.62
C LEU A 35 0.26 -8.33 -5.14
N PRO A 36 0.66 -9.55 -5.51
CA PRO A 36 1.92 -10.15 -5.03
C PRO A 36 3.19 -9.34 -5.32
N GLY A 37 3.20 -8.57 -6.42
CA GLY A 37 4.35 -7.80 -6.89
C GLY A 37 4.15 -6.29 -6.93
N GLN A 38 2.98 -5.76 -6.54
CA GLN A 38 2.69 -4.32 -6.50
C GLN A 38 1.50 -4.02 -5.60
N THR A 39 1.38 -2.80 -5.08
CA THR A 39 0.06 -2.31 -4.66
C THR A 39 -0.55 -1.56 -5.81
N MET A 40 -1.78 -1.93 -6.16
CA MET A 40 -2.53 -1.18 -7.15
C MET A 40 -3.55 -0.29 -6.44
N VAL A 41 -3.56 0.99 -6.77
CA VAL A 41 -4.59 1.93 -6.34
C VAL A 41 -5.55 2.12 -7.51
N CYS A 42 -6.79 1.70 -7.32
CA CYS A 42 -7.87 1.94 -8.26
C CYS A 42 -8.54 3.26 -7.87
N VAL A 43 -8.35 4.31 -8.67
CA VAL A 43 -9.00 5.61 -8.49
C VAL A 43 -10.22 5.67 -9.40
N PHE A 44 -11.40 5.79 -8.80
CA PHE A 44 -12.68 5.86 -9.47
C PHE A 44 -13.04 7.32 -9.71
N VAL A 45 -13.07 7.72 -10.97
CA VAL A 45 -13.43 9.09 -11.39
C VAL A 45 -14.85 9.04 -11.93
N THR A 46 -15.79 9.62 -11.20
CA THR A 46 -17.21 9.65 -11.57
C THR A 46 -17.59 11.06 -12.00
N ASN A 47 -18.18 11.18 -13.18
CA ASN A 47 -18.74 12.45 -13.63
C ASN A 47 -20.05 12.72 -12.85
N ALA A 48 -19.97 13.61 -11.87
CA ALA A 48 -21.11 14.02 -11.04
C ALA A 48 -21.88 15.21 -11.65
N SER A 49 -21.40 15.77 -12.76
CA SER A 49 -22.08 16.86 -13.45
C SER A 49 -23.30 16.37 -14.25
N LYS A 50 -24.15 17.32 -14.66
CA LYS A 50 -25.30 17.07 -15.55
C LYS A 50 -24.93 17.05 -17.05
N ARG A 51 -23.64 17.06 -17.39
CA ARG A 51 -23.15 17.11 -18.77
C ARG A 51 -22.11 16.03 -19.03
N THR A 52 -22.01 15.60 -20.27
CA THR A 52 -20.94 14.69 -20.69
C THR A 52 -19.61 15.44 -20.75
N PHE A 53 -18.54 14.83 -20.24
CA PHE A 53 -17.18 15.27 -20.54
C PHE A 53 -16.83 14.78 -21.95
N SER A 54 -17.22 15.51 -22.99
CA SER A 54 -17.11 15.06 -24.39
C SER A 54 -15.66 14.77 -24.81
N ASN A 55 -14.70 15.55 -24.30
CA ASN A 55 -13.27 15.32 -24.54
C ASN A 55 -12.57 14.61 -23.36
N GLY A 56 -13.36 14.05 -22.43
CA GLY A 56 -12.86 13.29 -21.28
C GLY A 56 -12.20 14.14 -20.20
N TYR A 57 -11.09 13.63 -19.65
CA TYR A 57 -10.29 14.32 -18.65
C TYR A 57 -8.84 13.86 -18.74
N THR A 58 -7.92 14.68 -18.23
CA THR A 58 -6.53 14.29 -18.03
C THR A 58 -6.26 13.98 -16.56
N ALA A 59 -5.41 12.98 -16.32
CA ALA A 59 -4.94 12.61 -15.00
C ALA A 59 -3.42 12.71 -14.97
N ALA A 60 -2.90 13.60 -14.13
CA ALA A 60 -1.48 13.65 -13.80
C ALA A 60 -1.28 12.92 -12.47
N VAL A 61 -0.45 11.88 -12.48
CA VAL A 61 -0.11 11.08 -11.30
C VAL A 61 1.37 11.25 -11.02
N GLN A 62 1.73 11.58 -9.79
CA GLN A 62 3.11 11.76 -9.36
C GLN A 62 3.33 11.13 -7.99
N THR A 63 4.53 10.59 -7.77
CA THR A 63 4.98 10.09 -6.47
C THR A 63 6.30 10.74 -6.07
N GLN A 64 6.71 10.51 -4.83
CA GLN A 64 7.95 11.01 -4.26
C GLN A 64 8.81 9.86 -3.71
N ASN A 65 10.01 10.20 -3.25
CA ASN A 65 10.92 9.36 -2.46
C ASN A 65 11.38 8.05 -3.12
N GLY A 66 11.33 7.91 -4.45
CA GLY A 66 11.82 6.70 -5.15
C GLY A 66 10.82 5.53 -5.18
N LEU A 67 9.53 5.81 -4.97
CA LEU A 67 8.47 4.94 -5.45
C LEU A 67 8.35 5.05 -6.98
N PHE A 68 8.03 3.94 -7.62
CA PHE A 68 7.76 3.89 -9.05
C PHE A 68 6.28 3.64 -9.33
N LEU A 69 5.81 4.25 -10.41
CA LEU A 69 4.43 4.22 -10.87
C LEU A 69 4.33 3.49 -12.20
N ARG A 70 3.29 2.68 -12.31
CA ARG A 70 2.76 2.21 -13.58
C ARG A 70 1.28 2.55 -13.64
N CYS A 71 0.89 3.42 -14.56
CA CYS A 71 -0.50 3.81 -14.70
C CYS A 71 -1.15 3.17 -15.92
N ASP A 72 -2.42 2.85 -15.78
CA ASP A 72 -3.32 2.41 -16.85
C ASP A 72 -4.74 2.92 -16.52
N ALA A 73 -5.69 2.80 -17.43
CA ALA A 73 -7.07 3.18 -17.16
C ALA A 73 -8.08 2.28 -17.86
N ASN A 74 -9.30 2.27 -17.34
CA ASN A 74 -10.44 1.59 -17.93
C ASN A 74 -11.69 2.50 -17.90
N PRO A 75 -12.31 2.82 -19.06
CA PRO A 75 -11.89 2.47 -20.43
C PRO A 75 -10.47 2.95 -20.74
N LYS A 76 -9.80 2.26 -21.68
CA LYS A 76 -8.38 2.46 -22.00
C LYS A 76 -8.08 3.95 -22.22
N ALA A 77 -7.08 4.46 -21.50
CA ALA A 77 -6.59 5.83 -21.65
C ALA A 77 -5.33 5.86 -22.53
N ASP A 78 -5.12 7.01 -23.17
CA ASP A 78 -3.88 7.28 -23.89
C ASP A 78 -2.83 7.84 -22.92
N LEU A 79 -1.65 7.20 -22.89
CA LEU A 79 -0.47 7.76 -22.23
C LEU A 79 0.09 8.90 -23.08
N LYS A 80 0.17 10.10 -22.52
CA LYS A 80 0.53 11.33 -23.26
C LYS A 80 2.03 11.61 -23.31
N GLU A 81 2.83 10.96 -22.45
CA GLU A 81 4.28 11.16 -22.36
C GLU A 81 5.03 9.83 -22.28
N LYS A 82 6.33 9.83 -22.62
CA LYS A 82 7.22 8.69 -22.32
C LYS A 82 7.15 8.43 -20.82
N GLN A 83 6.96 7.16 -20.44
CA GLN A 83 6.80 6.76 -19.06
C GLN A 83 7.98 7.26 -18.21
N ASN A 84 7.72 8.25 -17.35
CA ASN A 84 8.62 8.59 -16.28
C ASN A 84 8.25 7.73 -15.06
N LEU A 85 9.25 7.23 -14.35
CA LEU A 85 9.03 6.25 -13.29
C LEU A 85 8.30 6.86 -12.09
N ASP A 86 8.39 8.16 -11.89
CA ASP A 86 7.77 8.89 -10.78
C ASP A 86 6.59 9.78 -11.19
N ARG A 87 6.34 9.94 -12.50
CA ARG A 87 5.27 10.78 -13.05
C ARG A 87 4.65 10.19 -14.30
N GLN A 88 3.32 10.18 -14.37
CA GLN A 88 2.54 9.67 -15.49
C GLN A 88 1.43 10.66 -15.85
N LEU A 89 1.21 10.88 -17.15
CA LEU A 89 0.11 11.70 -17.67
C LEU A 89 -0.78 10.83 -18.57
N LEU A 90 -2.06 10.72 -18.20
CA LEU A 90 -3.07 9.93 -18.89
C LEU A 90 -4.18 10.83 -19.42
N SER A 91 -4.74 10.47 -20.57
CA SER A 91 -5.96 11.07 -21.10
C SER A 91 -7.04 10.01 -21.19
N ALA A 92 -8.05 10.13 -20.34
CA ALA A 92 -9.22 9.26 -20.39
C ALA A 92 -10.19 9.73 -21.49
N PRO A 93 -10.93 8.79 -22.11
CA PRO A 93 -11.91 9.13 -23.15
C PRO A 93 -13.14 9.84 -22.55
N SER A 94 -14.12 10.12 -23.41
CA SER A 94 -15.37 10.75 -23.00
C SER A 94 -16.05 10.04 -21.83
N LEU A 95 -16.55 10.82 -20.88
CA LEU A 95 -17.22 10.30 -19.68
C LEU A 95 -18.63 10.91 -19.56
N ALA A 96 -19.64 10.10 -19.85
CA ALA A 96 -21.05 10.51 -19.75
C ALA A 96 -21.46 10.81 -18.30
N GLU A 97 -22.59 11.54 -18.13
CA GLU A 97 -23.17 11.83 -16.83
C GLU A 97 -23.32 10.55 -15.99
N LYS A 98 -22.93 10.64 -14.71
CA LYS A 98 -23.01 9.56 -13.70
C LYS A 98 -22.25 8.29 -14.09
N LYS A 99 -21.39 8.35 -15.10
CA LYS A 99 -20.49 7.24 -15.44
C LYS A 99 -19.16 7.40 -14.73
N THR A 100 -18.56 6.25 -14.46
CA THR A 100 -17.29 6.11 -13.75
C THR A 100 -16.26 5.51 -14.69
N SER A 101 -15.11 6.16 -14.78
CA SER A 101 -13.87 5.57 -15.28
C SER A 101 -12.97 5.19 -14.11
N THR A 102 -12.02 4.30 -14.35
CA THR A 102 -11.07 3.85 -13.33
C THR A 102 -9.65 4.09 -13.81
N ILE A 103 -8.85 4.80 -13.02
CA ILE A 103 -7.39 4.89 -13.20
C ILE A 103 -6.77 3.84 -12.30
N MET A 104 -5.90 3.01 -12.86
CA MET A 104 -5.15 1.99 -12.13
C MET A 104 -3.72 2.48 -11.95
N ILE A 105 -3.28 2.62 -10.70
CA ILE A 105 -1.94 3.10 -10.36
C ILE A 105 -1.22 1.98 -9.63
N GLY A 106 -0.33 1.27 -10.34
CA GLY A 106 0.59 0.30 -9.76
C GLY A 106 1.75 1.00 -9.07
N ILE A 107 1.99 0.67 -7.81
CA ILE A 107 3.06 1.21 -6.97
C ILE A 107 4.06 0.11 -6.64
N PHE A 108 5.34 0.43 -6.80
CA PHE A 108 6.46 -0.42 -6.45
C PHE A 108 7.54 0.39 -5.74
N CYS A 109 8.29 -0.26 -4.85
CA CYS A 109 9.44 0.35 -4.21
C CYS A 109 10.72 -0.06 -4.94
N ASN A 110 11.54 0.90 -5.41
CA ASN A 110 12.80 0.55 -6.06
C ASN A 110 13.90 0.24 -5.03
N HIS A 111 13.90 0.94 -3.90
CA HIS A 111 14.90 0.75 -2.85
C HIS A 111 14.29 0.85 -1.45
N PRO A 112 14.72 0.03 -0.47
CA PRO A 112 14.29 0.14 0.93
C PRO A 112 14.51 1.49 1.63
N HIS A 113 15.26 2.42 1.01
CA HIS A 113 15.43 3.79 1.52
C HIS A 113 14.25 4.69 1.16
N SER A 114 13.45 4.28 0.18
CA SER A 114 12.20 4.92 -0.25
C SER A 114 11.03 4.64 0.68
N ILE A 115 11.28 3.96 1.79
CA ILE A 115 10.26 3.57 2.76
C ILE A 115 10.14 4.68 3.80
N GLY A 116 9.05 5.45 3.72
CA GLY A 116 8.74 6.56 4.61
C GLY A 116 7.30 7.03 4.40
N ASN A 117 6.98 8.24 4.88
CA ASN A 117 5.69 8.89 4.65
C ASN A 117 5.53 9.23 3.17
N ASN A 118 5.00 8.27 2.42
CA ASN A 118 4.83 8.39 0.99
C ASN A 118 3.41 8.78 0.64
N SER A 119 3.26 9.46 -0.47
CA SER A 119 1.95 9.75 -1.03
C SER A 119 2.01 9.79 -2.55
N ILE A 120 0.86 9.55 -3.16
CA ILE A 120 0.64 9.78 -4.58
C ILE A 120 -0.16 11.06 -4.72
N GLN A 121 0.38 12.00 -5.48
CA GLN A 121 -0.33 13.17 -5.93
C GLN A 121 -1.09 12.81 -7.21
N VAL A 122 -2.40 13.00 -7.21
CA VAL A 122 -3.26 12.81 -8.38
C VAL A 122 -3.96 14.12 -8.66
N ARG A 123 -3.81 14.63 -9.89
CA ARG A 123 -4.55 15.78 -10.38
C ARG A 123 -5.44 15.35 -11.52
N ILE A 124 -6.75 15.50 -11.33
CA ILE A 124 -7.77 15.26 -12.36
C ILE A 124 -8.20 16.60 -12.94
N GLN A 125 -8.06 16.74 -14.25
CA GLN A 125 -8.49 17.93 -14.99
C GLN A 125 -9.56 17.52 -16.01
N PRO A 126 -10.85 17.72 -15.69
CA PRO A 126 -11.92 17.63 -16.69
C PRO A 126 -11.68 18.63 -17.82
N THR A 127 -12.13 18.31 -19.04
CA THR A 127 -12.06 19.27 -20.15
C THR A 127 -12.85 20.55 -19.86
N ALA A 128 -13.98 20.41 -19.16
CA ALA A 128 -14.81 21.52 -18.70
C ALA A 128 -15.07 21.31 -17.21
N GLY A 129 -14.48 22.15 -16.36
CA GLY A 129 -14.62 22.08 -14.91
C GLY A 129 -13.35 22.53 -14.18
N VAL A 130 -13.44 22.59 -12.85
CA VAL A 130 -12.30 22.93 -11.98
C VAL A 130 -11.44 21.69 -11.77
N PRO A 131 -10.10 21.78 -11.87
CA PRO A 131 -9.23 20.66 -11.52
C PRO A 131 -9.36 20.25 -10.05
N VAL A 132 -9.32 18.94 -9.82
CA VAL A 132 -9.31 18.35 -8.48
C VAL A 132 -7.91 17.81 -8.21
N ASN A 133 -7.29 18.24 -7.11
CA ASN A 133 -6.01 17.73 -6.63
C ASN A 133 -6.26 16.89 -5.39
N LEU A 134 -5.67 15.70 -5.33
CA LEU A 134 -5.78 14.80 -4.19
C LEU A 134 -4.43 14.17 -3.87
N THR A 135 -4.21 13.96 -2.58
CA THR A 135 -3.05 13.26 -2.03
C THR A 135 -3.52 11.92 -1.46
N LEU A 136 -3.05 10.82 -2.05
CA LEU A 136 -3.36 9.47 -1.59
C LEU A 136 -2.22 8.97 -0.70
N PRO A 137 -2.47 8.63 0.57
CA PRO A 137 -1.42 8.12 1.45
C PRO A 137 -0.92 6.76 0.97
N VAL A 138 0.39 6.53 1.08
CA VAL A 138 1.03 5.23 0.83
C VAL A 138 1.78 4.82 2.09
N ASP A 139 1.20 3.87 2.80
CA ASP A 139 1.71 3.36 4.06
C ASP A 139 2.65 2.18 3.81
N ILE A 140 3.47 1.85 4.82
CA ILE A 140 4.34 0.68 4.76
C ILE A 140 3.59 -0.65 4.53
N LYS A 141 2.36 -0.79 5.06
CA LYS A 141 1.50 -1.96 4.80
C LYS A 141 1.15 -2.13 3.31
N ASP A 142 1.14 -1.03 2.56
CA ASP A 142 0.94 -1.05 1.12
C ASP A 142 2.20 -1.55 0.40
N LEU A 143 3.37 -1.32 0.97
CA LEU A 143 4.65 -1.66 0.32
C LEU A 143 5.17 -3.04 0.71
N ILE A 144 4.56 -3.76 1.64
CA ILE A 144 4.99 -5.11 2.05
C ILE A 144 3.99 -6.19 1.72
N ARG A 145 4.45 -7.45 1.67
CA ARG A 145 3.58 -8.63 1.56
C ARG A 145 3.93 -9.69 2.60
N PRO A 146 2.94 -10.50 3.02
CA PRO A 146 3.16 -11.65 3.88
C PRO A 146 4.15 -12.62 3.24
N THR A 147 5.16 -13.05 4.00
CA THR A 147 6.13 -14.04 3.54
C THR A 147 5.97 -15.32 4.35
N LYS A 148 5.30 -16.32 3.78
CA LYS A 148 5.18 -17.64 4.39
C LYS A 148 6.56 -18.31 4.46
N MET A 149 6.92 -18.80 5.64
CA MET A 149 8.14 -19.58 5.87
C MET A 149 7.99 -20.48 7.09
N SER A 150 8.83 -21.50 7.19
CA SER A 150 8.95 -22.35 8.38
C SER A 150 9.74 -21.65 9.50
N VAL A 151 9.61 -22.16 10.72
CA VAL A 151 10.37 -21.67 11.89
C VAL A 151 11.88 -21.86 11.68
N GLN A 152 12.29 -22.95 11.04
CA GLN A 152 13.68 -23.26 10.74
C GLN A 152 14.27 -22.25 9.75
N GLN A 153 13.53 -21.94 8.67
CA GLN A 153 13.91 -20.90 7.72
C GLN A 153 14.00 -19.53 8.39
N TYR A 154 13.01 -19.18 9.23
CA TYR A 154 13.02 -17.95 10.00
C TYR A 154 14.28 -17.83 10.86
N GLY A 155 14.59 -18.85 11.66
CA GLY A 155 15.77 -18.86 12.54
C GLY A 155 17.09 -18.77 11.77
N GLY A 156 17.18 -19.41 10.60
CA GLY A 156 18.33 -19.29 9.71
C GLY A 156 18.51 -17.88 9.15
N MET A 157 17.42 -17.24 8.70
CA MET A 157 17.44 -15.89 8.15
C MET A 157 17.66 -14.82 9.23
N TRP A 158 17.07 -14.98 10.41
CA TRP A 158 17.21 -14.06 11.54
C TRP A 158 18.67 -13.80 11.92
N LYS A 159 19.50 -14.86 11.88
CA LYS A 159 20.94 -14.79 12.16
C LYS A 159 21.73 -14.09 11.04
N ARG A 160 21.24 -14.13 9.81
CA ARG A 160 21.91 -13.57 8.62
C ARG A 160 21.59 -12.10 8.38
N LEU A 161 20.46 -11.60 8.88
CA LEU A 161 20.02 -10.23 8.68
C LEU A 161 20.77 -9.28 9.65
N PRO A 162 21.56 -8.32 9.13
CA PRO A 162 22.52 -7.57 9.94
C PRO A 162 21.95 -6.33 10.63
N LYS A 163 20.78 -5.82 10.20
CA LYS A 163 20.22 -4.57 10.72
C LYS A 163 19.04 -4.86 11.63
N GLU A 164 19.29 -4.81 12.94
CA GLU A 164 18.28 -4.92 13.99
C GLU A 164 17.83 -3.55 14.47
N ILE A 165 16.52 -3.39 14.66
CA ILE A 165 15.91 -2.31 15.42
C ILE A 165 15.08 -2.96 16.53
N LYS A 166 15.16 -2.41 17.74
CA LYS A 166 14.45 -2.92 18.91
C LYS A 166 13.74 -1.79 19.61
N GLU A 167 12.47 -2.00 19.94
CA GLU A 167 11.63 -1.05 20.66
C GLU A 167 10.87 -1.75 21.77
N THR A 168 10.54 -0.98 22.82
CA THR A 168 9.67 -1.41 23.91
C THR A 168 8.46 -0.49 23.93
N LEU A 169 7.27 -1.07 23.81
CA LEU A 169 5.99 -0.38 23.98
C LEU A 169 5.49 -0.63 25.40
N ARG A 170 5.29 0.44 26.15
CA ARG A 170 4.59 0.39 27.45
C ARG A 170 3.11 0.65 27.20
N ASN A 171 2.25 0.02 28.01
CA ASN A 171 0.80 0.16 27.92
C ASN A 171 0.23 -0.24 26.54
N ALA A 172 0.73 -1.35 25.98
CA ALA A 172 0.14 -1.91 24.76
C ALA A 172 -1.34 -2.25 25.01
N SER A 173 -2.20 -1.98 24.02
CA SER A 173 -3.61 -2.38 24.05
C SER A 173 -3.75 -3.92 24.00
N VAL A 174 -2.69 -4.59 23.55
CA VAL A 174 -2.60 -6.03 23.39
C VAL A 174 -2.08 -6.69 24.67
N GLY A 175 -3.00 -7.21 25.48
CA GLY A 175 -2.68 -7.96 26.72
C GLY A 175 -2.32 -9.44 26.50
N ASP A 176 -2.67 -10.00 25.34
CA ASP A 176 -2.45 -11.40 24.99
C ASP A 176 -1.85 -11.56 23.58
N ILE A 177 -0.84 -12.41 23.46
CA ILE A 177 -0.16 -12.72 22.21
C ILE A 177 -1.10 -13.39 21.20
N SER A 178 -2.23 -13.98 21.63
CA SER A 178 -3.22 -14.58 20.73
C SER A 178 -3.83 -13.57 19.74
N ALA A 179 -3.87 -12.28 20.08
CA ALA A 179 -4.34 -11.20 19.20
C ALA A 179 -3.43 -10.98 17.97
N PHE A 180 -2.21 -11.53 17.96
CA PHE A 180 -1.24 -11.28 16.89
C PHE A 180 -1.63 -11.88 15.54
N ASN A 181 -2.61 -12.79 15.49
CA ASN A 181 -3.15 -13.23 14.21
C ASN A 181 -3.90 -12.08 13.50
N GLY A 182 -4.68 -11.30 14.25
CA GLY A 182 -5.36 -10.10 13.75
C GLY A 182 -4.38 -9.00 13.38
N ILE A 183 -3.39 -8.75 14.24
CA ILE A 183 -2.35 -7.74 14.01
C ILE A 183 -1.52 -8.09 12.76
N ALA A 184 -1.06 -9.33 12.63
CA ALA A 184 -0.31 -9.77 11.45
C ALA A 184 -1.12 -9.54 10.16
N SER A 185 -2.41 -9.86 10.19
CA SER A 185 -3.32 -9.66 9.06
C SER A 185 -3.50 -8.17 8.74
N ALA A 186 -3.74 -7.32 9.76
CA ALA A 186 -3.89 -5.87 9.63
C ALA A 186 -2.61 -5.19 9.11
N CYS A 187 -1.45 -5.69 9.51
CA CYS A 187 -0.15 -5.20 9.06
C CYS A 187 0.31 -5.82 7.72
N ASN A 188 -0.48 -6.69 7.08
CA ASN A 188 -0.11 -7.38 5.84
C ASN A 188 1.18 -8.22 5.97
N MET A 189 1.33 -8.91 7.10
CA MET A 189 2.46 -9.78 7.44
C MET A 189 2.02 -11.23 7.63
N ALA A 190 2.95 -12.18 7.46
CA ALA A 190 2.69 -13.57 7.79
C ALA A 190 3.05 -13.83 9.26
N LEU A 191 2.09 -14.33 10.05
CA LEU A 191 2.38 -14.94 11.34
C LEU A 191 3.05 -16.30 11.11
N VAL A 192 4.33 -16.41 11.45
CA VAL A 192 5.10 -17.66 11.27
C VAL A 192 4.79 -18.63 12.40
N LYS A 193 4.81 -18.16 13.65
CA LYS A 193 4.49 -18.97 14.83
C LYS A 193 4.26 -18.11 16.07
N ILE A 194 3.39 -18.58 16.96
CA ILE A 194 3.29 -18.15 18.37
C ILE A 194 4.01 -19.20 19.24
N ILE A 195 4.88 -18.76 20.14
CA ILE A 195 5.69 -19.59 21.04
C ILE A 195 5.58 -19.01 22.46
N GLY A 196 4.71 -19.59 23.28
CA GLY A 196 4.46 -19.05 24.62
C GLY A 196 3.92 -17.63 24.54
N LYS A 197 4.64 -16.65 25.12
CA LYS A 197 4.30 -15.21 25.10
C LYS A 197 4.96 -14.43 23.95
N GLU A 198 5.46 -15.14 22.95
CA GLU A 198 6.21 -14.58 21.84
C GLU A 198 5.56 -14.93 20.52
N CYS A 199 5.73 -14.09 19.51
CA CYS A 199 5.42 -14.43 18.14
C CYS A 199 6.51 -13.97 17.19
N ILE A 200 6.57 -14.64 16.04
CA ILE A 200 7.46 -14.29 14.94
C ILE A 200 6.65 -14.04 13.68
N LEU A 201 6.93 -12.92 13.02
CA LEU A 201 6.26 -12.43 11.82
C LEU A 201 7.27 -12.27 10.68
N ALA A 202 6.82 -12.42 9.45
CA ALA A 202 7.65 -12.21 8.28
C ALA A 202 6.90 -11.46 7.18
N ALA A 203 7.57 -10.48 6.60
CA ALA A 203 7.09 -9.75 5.43
C ALA A 203 8.24 -9.45 4.48
N LYS A 204 7.92 -9.23 3.21
CA LYS A 204 8.89 -8.78 2.20
C LYS A 204 8.44 -7.48 1.58
N LEU A 205 9.40 -6.63 1.22
CA LEU A 205 9.14 -5.44 0.44
C LEU A 205 8.71 -5.84 -0.97
N VAL A 206 7.73 -5.12 -1.48
CA VAL A 206 7.28 -5.19 -2.86
C VAL A 206 8.19 -4.34 -3.72
N THR A 207 9.14 -5.01 -4.35
CA THR A 207 10.06 -4.37 -5.30
C THR A 207 9.64 -4.70 -6.72
N GLY A 208 9.82 -3.74 -7.64
CA GLY A 208 9.62 -3.97 -9.07
C GLY A 208 10.69 -4.88 -9.70
N SER A 209 11.70 -5.29 -8.91
CA SER A 209 12.81 -6.15 -9.32
C SER A 209 12.76 -7.50 -8.59
N LYS A 210 13.60 -8.47 -9.00
CA LYS A 210 13.68 -9.78 -8.32
C LYS A 210 14.30 -9.71 -6.92
N ASN A 211 14.71 -8.53 -6.45
CA ASN A 211 15.33 -8.34 -5.14
C ASN A 211 14.28 -8.41 -4.04
N ASN A 212 14.12 -9.60 -3.46
CA ASN A 212 13.28 -9.82 -2.30
C ASN A 212 13.98 -9.26 -1.04
N VAL A 213 13.55 -8.08 -0.59
CA VAL A 213 14.04 -7.51 0.68
C VAL A 213 13.13 -8.02 1.80
N LEU A 214 13.68 -8.88 2.65
CA LEU A 214 12.96 -9.53 3.75
C LEU A 214 13.07 -8.72 5.04
N CYS A 215 11.96 -8.59 5.77
CA CYS A 215 11.93 -8.13 7.15
C CYS A 215 11.29 -9.19 8.04
N LEU A 216 11.96 -9.51 9.14
CA LEU A 216 11.51 -10.42 10.18
C LEU A 216 11.23 -9.63 11.44
N VAL A 217 10.13 -9.94 12.12
CA VAL A 217 9.77 -9.31 13.40
C VAL A 217 9.60 -10.37 14.47
N HIS A 218 10.22 -10.17 15.62
CA HIS A 218 9.96 -10.91 16.86
C HIS A 218 9.25 -9.97 17.83
N ALA A 219 8.11 -10.40 18.36
CA ALA A 219 7.36 -9.67 19.37
C ALA A 219 7.20 -10.54 20.62
N LYS A 220 7.25 -9.90 21.79
CA LYS A 220 7.13 -10.58 23.08
C LYS A 220 6.28 -9.76 24.03
N VAL A 221 5.25 -10.38 24.60
CA VAL A 221 4.46 -9.81 25.70
C VAL A 221 5.20 -10.05 27.02
N ARG A 222 5.36 -8.98 27.81
CA ARG A 222 5.93 -8.97 29.16
C ARG A 222 4.84 -8.67 30.19
N SER A 223 5.21 -8.59 31.46
CA SER A 223 4.31 -8.20 32.55
C SER A 223 3.79 -6.77 32.38
N GLY A 224 2.57 -6.49 32.83
CA GLY A 224 2.03 -5.12 32.93
C GLY A 224 1.81 -4.44 31.57
N SER A 225 1.31 -5.16 30.58
CA SER A 225 1.03 -4.65 29.22
C SER A 225 2.26 -4.06 28.51
N GLU A 226 3.47 -4.45 28.91
CA GLU A 226 4.70 -4.12 28.18
C GLU A 226 4.90 -5.13 27.04
N MET A 227 5.27 -4.63 25.86
CA MET A 227 5.66 -5.44 24.72
C MET A 227 7.05 -5.05 24.23
N VAL A 228 7.86 -6.03 23.86
CA VAL A 228 9.14 -5.82 23.19
C VAL A 228 9.06 -6.31 21.77
N PHE A 229 9.48 -5.45 20.85
CA PHE A 229 9.52 -5.75 19.43
C PHE A 229 10.94 -5.65 18.92
N MET A 230 11.32 -6.55 18.02
CA MET A 230 12.59 -6.53 17.30
C MET A 230 12.33 -6.78 15.82
N ALA A 231 12.78 -5.88 14.95
CA ALA A 231 12.74 -6.05 13.51
C ALA A 231 14.16 -6.23 12.95
N ARG A 232 14.33 -7.21 12.05
CA ARG A 232 15.59 -7.44 11.33
C ARG A 232 15.38 -7.45 9.83
N SER A 233 16.26 -6.79 9.11
CA SER A 233 16.35 -6.82 7.64
C SER A 233 17.78 -6.49 7.18
N SER A 234 17.99 -6.41 5.86
CA SER A 234 19.24 -5.87 5.30
C SER A 234 19.33 -4.33 5.36
N HIS A 235 18.25 -3.63 5.74
CA HIS A 235 18.18 -2.16 5.71
C HIS A 235 17.52 -1.60 6.99
N ALA A 236 18.25 -0.77 7.73
CA ALA A 236 17.76 -0.21 8.99
C ALA A 236 16.44 0.57 8.85
N ALA A 237 16.30 1.39 7.79
CA ALA A 237 15.08 2.14 7.51
C ALA A 237 13.85 1.23 7.32
N PHE A 238 14.03 0.09 6.64
CA PHE A 238 12.94 -0.86 6.45
C PHE A 238 12.57 -1.57 7.76
N SER A 239 13.57 -2.00 8.54
CA SER A 239 13.33 -2.57 9.87
C SER A 239 12.56 -1.59 10.76
N ALA A 240 12.95 -0.31 10.79
CA ALA A 240 12.28 0.72 11.58
C ALA A 240 10.84 0.96 11.13
N ALA A 241 10.59 1.08 9.82
CA ALA A 241 9.24 1.30 9.29
C ALA A 241 8.30 0.13 9.57
N VAL A 242 8.77 -1.11 9.42
CA VAL A 242 7.96 -2.31 9.74
C VAL A 242 7.71 -2.41 11.25
N LEU A 243 8.71 -2.08 12.07
CA LEU A 243 8.54 -2.08 13.52
C LEU A 243 7.50 -1.04 13.96
N GLY A 244 7.55 0.17 13.39
CA GLY A 244 6.55 1.22 13.60
C GLY A 244 5.14 0.75 13.26
N LEU A 245 4.94 0.11 12.10
CA LEU A 245 3.65 -0.45 11.71
C LEU A 245 3.08 -1.44 12.75
N VAL A 246 3.91 -2.37 13.22
CA VAL A 246 3.47 -3.38 14.19
C VAL A 246 3.18 -2.73 15.55
N ARG A 247 4.03 -1.79 15.98
CA ARG A 247 3.85 -1.05 17.24
C ARG A 247 2.54 -0.26 17.22
N ASP A 248 2.27 0.47 16.15
CA ASP A 248 1.08 1.31 16.03
C ASP A 248 -0.19 0.43 16.06
N ALA A 249 -0.16 -0.75 15.43
CA ALA A 249 -1.23 -1.74 15.51
C ALA A 249 -1.41 -2.37 16.90
N CYS A 250 -0.41 -2.31 17.78
CA CYS A 250 -0.50 -2.75 19.19
C CYS A 250 -0.84 -1.61 20.17
N SER A 251 -1.00 -0.39 19.65
CA SER A 251 -1.34 0.81 20.44
C SER A 251 -2.77 1.30 20.16
N ALA A 252 -3.36 0.88 19.04
CA ALA A 252 -4.75 1.11 18.66
C ALA A 252 -5.70 0.18 19.42
#